data_AF-A0A6V7WQZ5-F1
#
_entry.id   AF-A0A6V7WQZ5-F1
#
_cell.length_a   1.000
_cell.length_b   1.000
_cell.length_c   1.000
_cell.angle_alpha   90.00
_cell.angle_beta   90.00
_cell.angle_gamma   90.00
#
_symmetry.space_group_name_H-M   'P 1'
#
loop_
_entity.id
_entity.type
_entity.pdbx_description
1 polymer ?
#
loop_
_entity_poly.entity_id
_entity_poly.type
_entity_poly.pdbx_seq_one_letter_code
_entity_poly.pdbx_strand_id
1 'polypeptide(L)'
;MDETTAVEGLKGDYTFFSTKDPIRTVYASLDSFVLLGGLSMNSLLIYLIRNKTAKGMEIYKKLLYMSCFMDLIVSFWTFIVQPIPCTDRGYRTIMMNGVFRKSSQPIRYAVYLTWIQLMLFFLITTMSQYVYRFCILCRNGVISAKIVGSLIFVQIFLNSFHAFLLAWADYPRPGEAIKMREIMHKLGEESGISDVEFISFVNAREFRWLMHIAIMCVMFPGFYVVIGICFFKIRKAVQGMNVLKLKEYNKQVSAALLFQALLPSLEIGAWCIQIFVPIFVTQQSTYIYTVFTDIPIHLIPVLNPIGTILLVAPYRRAVFRYFGITKAHSTIIRIQTTIQTKRRQGTVSIHPQSRTRT
;
A
#
# COMPACT_ATOMS: atom_id res chain seq x y z
N MET A 1 47.79 -14.36 18.51
CA MET A 1 46.47 -13.81 18.15
C MET A 1 46.07 -12.99 19.35
N ASP A 2 46.29 -11.67 19.28
CA ASP A 2 46.33 -10.77 20.45
C ASP A 2 44.92 -10.41 20.93
N GLU A 3 44.64 -10.66 22.22
CA GLU A 3 43.39 -10.32 22.91
C GLU A 3 43.04 -8.82 22.87
N THR A 4 44.00 -7.94 22.60
CA THR A 4 43.78 -6.49 22.48
C THR A 4 42.99 -6.09 21.23
N THR A 5 42.97 -6.91 20.17
CA THR A 5 42.14 -6.63 18.97
C THR A 5 40.67 -7.00 19.13
N ALA A 6 40.32 -7.82 20.14
CA ALA A 6 38.93 -8.22 20.36
C ALA A 6 38.08 -7.12 21.03
N VAL A 7 38.71 -6.23 21.80
CA VAL A 7 37.99 -5.20 22.60
C VAL A 7 37.77 -3.90 21.81
N GLU A 8 38.63 -3.54 20.86
CA GLU A 8 38.41 -2.36 20.01
C GLU A 8 37.26 -2.55 19.01
N GLY A 9 36.94 -3.80 18.62
CA GLY A 9 35.76 -4.12 17.80
C GLY A 9 34.41 -3.87 18.49
N LEU A 10 34.38 -3.71 19.82
CA LEU A 10 33.16 -3.47 20.60
C LEU A 10 32.84 -1.97 20.79
N LYS A 11 33.67 -1.05 20.31
CA LYS A 11 33.34 0.39 20.21
C LYS A 11 32.62 0.75 18.90
N GLY A 12 32.03 -0.23 18.22
CA GLY A 12 31.21 0.04 17.04
C GLY A 12 29.99 0.89 17.43
N ASP A 13 29.65 1.90 16.63
CA ASP A 13 28.41 2.66 16.75
C ASP A 13 27.22 1.67 16.88
N TYR A 14 26.67 1.55 18.09
CA TYR A 14 25.46 0.77 18.38
C TYR A 14 24.19 1.59 18.16
N THR A 15 24.30 2.75 17.50
CA THR A 15 23.11 3.48 17.09
C THR A 15 22.32 2.60 16.13
N PHE A 16 21.06 2.38 16.50
CA PHE A 16 20.14 1.52 15.76
C PHE A 16 19.91 2.04 14.32
N PHE A 17 20.11 3.35 14.12
CA PHE A 17 20.06 4.04 12.84
C PHE A 17 21.33 4.84 12.61
N SER A 18 21.91 4.73 11.40
CA SER A 18 23.01 5.61 10.97
C SER A 18 22.45 6.99 10.61
N THR A 19 22.75 8.00 11.43
CA THR A 19 22.40 9.41 11.15
C THR A 19 23.45 10.14 10.31
N LYS A 20 24.59 9.48 10.04
CA LYS A 20 25.68 10.03 9.22
C LYS A 20 25.33 10.01 7.73
N ASP A 21 24.43 9.12 7.33
CA ASP A 21 24.06 8.91 5.93
C ASP A 21 22.67 9.56 5.64
N PRO A 22 22.57 10.57 4.75
CA PRO A 22 21.31 11.29 4.52
C PRO A 22 20.21 10.38 3.96
N ILE A 23 20.56 9.41 3.11
CA ILE A 23 19.60 8.45 2.54
C ILE A 23 18.98 7.57 3.62
N ARG A 24 19.81 7.01 4.52
CA ARG A 24 19.30 6.20 5.64
C ARG A 24 18.49 7.03 6.61
N THR A 25 18.86 8.28 6.83
CA THR A 25 18.11 9.21 7.67
C THR A 25 16.72 9.48 7.07
N VAL A 26 16.61 9.69 5.76
CA VAL A 26 15.33 9.84 5.05
C VAL A 26 14.46 8.59 5.20
N TYR A 27 15.01 7.40 4.94
CA TYR A 27 14.27 6.14 5.06
C TYR A 27 13.85 5.86 6.51
N ALA A 28 14.75 6.04 7.49
CA ALA A 28 14.42 5.85 8.89
C ALA A 28 13.33 6.83 9.36
N SER A 29 13.36 8.08 8.91
CA SER A 29 12.33 9.09 9.20
C SER A 29 10.99 8.73 8.55
N LEU A 30 11.02 8.33 7.28
CA LEU A 30 9.85 7.89 6.52
C LEU A 30 9.21 6.67 7.18
N ASP A 31 9.98 5.64 7.50
CA ASP A 31 9.48 4.39 8.08
C ASP A 31 8.98 4.59 9.50
N SER A 32 9.61 5.48 10.27
CA SER A 32 9.09 5.89 11.57
C SER A 32 7.75 6.61 11.42
N PHE A 33 7.62 7.51 10.44
CA PHE A 33 6.35 8.17 10.12
C PHE A 33 5.29 7.16 9.65
N VAL A 34 5.66 6.19 8.82
CA VAL A 34 4.76 5.12 8.34
C VAL A 34 4.29 4.23 9.48
N LEU A 35 5.17 3.90 10.43
CA LEU A 35 4.82 3.14 11.62
C LEU A 35 3.83 3.93 12.49
N LEU A 36 4.17 5.15 12.90
CA LEU A 36 3.35 5.97 13.80
C LEU A 36 2.04 6.41 13.14
N GLY A 37 2.11 6.87 11.89
CA GLY A 37 0.97 7.25 11.07
C GLY A 37 0.07 6.06 10.75
N GLY A 38 0.66 4.91 10.39
CA GLY A 38 -0.05 3.67 10.11
C GLY A 38 -0.79 3.16 11.34
N LEU A 39 -0.11 3.09 12.50
CA LEU A 39 -0.72 2.73 13.79
C LEU A 39 -1.87 3.67 14.14
N SER A 40 -1.66 4.98 14.04
CA SER A 40 -2.64 5.99 14.43
C SER A 40 -3.87 5.98 13.50
N MET A 41 -3.67 6.00 12.18
CA MET A 41 -4.75 6.06 11.20
C MET A 41 -5.54 4.76 11.11
N ASN A 42 -4.88 3.59 11.19
CA ASN A 42 -5.59 2.32 11.22
C ASN A 42 -6.34 2.12 12.55
N SER A 43 -5.78 2.56 13.69
CA SER A 43 -6.51 2.52 14.97
C SER A 43 -7.76 3.42 14.94
N LEU A 44 -7.64 4.62 14.38
CA LEU A 44 -8.77 5.51 14.17
C LEU A 44 -9.82 4.87 13.24
N LEU A 45 -9.39 4.27 12.13
CA LEU A 45 -10.30 3.59 11.22
C LEU A 45 -10.99 2.39 11.87
N ILE A 46 -10.28 1.57 12.66
CA ILE A 46 -10.86 0.47 13.45
C ILE A 46 -11.92 0.99 14.41
N TYR A 47 -11.66 2.11 15.12
CA TYR A 47 -12.63 2.78 15.97
C TYR A 47 -13.87 3.23 15.19
N LEU A 48 -13.70 3.81 14.00
CA LEU A 48 -14.79 4.26 13.15
C LEU A 48 -15.60 3.09 12.57
N ILE A 49 -14.95 2.01 12.15
CA ILE A 49 -15.63 0.78 11.70
C ILE A 49 -16.47 0.23 12.86
N ARG A 50 -15.93 0.19 14.08
CA ARG A 50 -16.65 -0.33 15.25
C ARG A 50 -17.87 0.51 15.59
N ASN A 51 -17.72 1.84 15.65
CA ASN A 51 -18.69 2.72 16.29
C ASN A 51 -19.55 3.55 15.33
N LYS A 52 -19.15 3.70 14.06
CA LYS A 52 -19.76 4.62 13.09
C LYS A 52 -20.24 3.93 11.80
N THR A 53 -20.08 2.61 11.67
CA THR A 53 -20.64 1.86 10.53
C THR A 53 -22.16 1.87 10.58
N ALA A 54 -22.80 2.20 9.45
CA ALA A 54 -24.26 2.12 9.34
C ALA A 54 -24.71 0.66 9.23
N LYS A 55 -25.91 0.32 9.76
CA LYS A 55 -26.46 -1.06 9.72
C LYS A 55 -26.39 -1.71 8.32
N GLY A 56 -26.67 -0.96 7.25
CA GLY A 56 -26.61 -1.46 5.88
C GLY A 56 -25.20 -1.73 5.32
N MET A 57 -24.15 -1.34 6.05
CA MET A 57 -22.74 -1.58 5.72
C MET A 57 -22.09 -2.64 6.61
N GLU A 58 -22.81 -3.24 7.56
CA GLU A 58 -22.25 -4.21 8.52
C GLU A 58 -21.57 -5.41 7.83
N ILE A 59 -22.11 -5.85 6.69
CA ILE A 59 -21.56 -6.93 5.86
C ILE A 59 -20.12 -6.62 5.41
N TYR A 60 -19.77 -5.35 5.27
CA TYR A 60 -18.45 -4.90 4.82
C TYR A 60 -17.43 -4.68 5.94
N LYS A 61 -17.85 -4.72 7.22
CA LYS A 61 -16.94 -4.48 8.34
C LYS A 61 -15.79 -5.46 8.38
N LYS A 62 -16.07 -6.73 8.08
CA LYS A 62 -15.02 -7.78 8.05
C LYS A 62 -13.94 -7.46 7.02
N LEU A 63 -14.31 -6.96 5.84
CA LEU A 63 -13.35 -6.58 4.80
C LEU A 63 -12.51 -5.37 5.24
N LEU A 64 -13.16 -4.36 5.80
CA LEU A 64 -12.48 -3.16 6.28
C LEU A 64 -11.53 -3.46 7.45
N TYR A 65 -11.94 -4.32 8.39
CA TYR A 65 -11.05 -4.77 9.48
C TYR A 65 -9.85 -5.54 8.94
N MET A 66 -10.05 -6.48 8.00
CA MET A 66 -8.95 -7.21 7.38
C MET A 66 -7.94 -6.25 6.73
N SER A 67 -8.41 -5.23 6.01
CA SER A 67 -7.54 -4.19 5.45
C SER A 67 -6.72 -3.49 6.54
N CYS A 68 -7.38 -3.00 7.61
CA CYS A 68 -6.68 -2.33 8.71
C CYS A 68 -5.62 -3.20 9.37
N PHE A 69 -5.94 -4.48 9.63
CA PHE A 69 -4.97 -5.39 10.24
C PHE A 69 -3.79 -5.67 9.32
N MET A 70 -4.04 -5.83 8.02
CA MET A 70 -2.95 -5.97 7.04
C MET A 70 -2.07 -4.73 6.99
N ASP A 71 -2.66 -3.53 6.93
CA ASP A 71 -1.91 -2.27 6.94
C ASP A 71 -1.05 -2.14 8.21
N LEU A 72 -1.59 -2.52 9.38
CA LEU A 72 -0.83 -2.52 10.64
C LEU A 72 0.37 -3.48 10.61
N ILE A 73 0.17 -4.70 10.10
CA ILE A 73 1.24 -5.70 9.97
C ILE A 73 2.31 -5.21 9.00
N VAL A 74 1.91 -4.65 7.86
CA VAL A 74 2.84 -4.09 6.86
C VAL A 74 3.58 -2.89 7.43
N SER A 75 2.93 -1.94 8.09
CA SER A 75 3.58 -0.80 8.76
C SER A 75 4.68 -1.25 9.72
N PHE A 76 4.40 -2.27 10.54
CA PHE A 76 5.36 -2.80 11.48
C PHE A 76 6.55 -3.48 10.79
N TRP A 77 6.29 -4.32 9.78
CA TRP A 77 7.35 -4.99 9.04
C TRP A 77 8.18 -4.03 8.20
N THR A 78 7.58 -3.01 7.58
CA THR A 78 8.32 -1.96 6.86
C THR A 78 9.32 -1.28 7.78
N PHE A 79 8.94 -0.96 9.02
CA PHE A 79 9.86 -0.39 10.01
C PHE A 79 10.95 -1.38 10.47
N ILE A 80 10.64 -2.67 10.59
CA ILE A 80 11.62 -3.70 10.95
C ILE A 80 12.68 -3.89 9.86
N VAL A 81 12.25 -3.89 8.59
CA VAL A 81 13.14 -4.18 7.46
C VAL A 81 13.85 -2.92 6.98
N GLN A 82 13.13 -1.83 6.77
CA GLN A 82 13.62 -0.62 6.09
C GLN A 82 14.45 -0.94 4.84
N PRO A 83 13.82 -1.57 3.83
CA PRO A 83 14.51 -1.92 2.59
C PRO A 83 14.83 -0.65 1.81
N ILE A 84 16.03 -0.58 1.25
CA ILE A 84 16.46 0.54 0.40
C ILE A 84 16.87 -0.05 -0.95
N PRO A 85 16.02 0.05 -1.99
CA PRO A 85 16.37 -0.44 -3.31
C PRO A 85 17.47 0.42 -3.92
N CYS A 86 18.50 -0.24 -4.43
CA CYS A 86 19.63 0.38 -5.08
C CYS A 86 19.92 -0.32 -6.39
N THR A 87 19.93 0.44 -7.47
CA THR A 87 20.38 -0.07 -8.75
C THR A 87 21.71 0.58 -9.12
N ASP A 88 22.70 -0.25 -9.40
CA ASP A 88 24.00 0.21 -9.86
C ASP A 88 24.58 -0.71 -10.94
N ARG A 89 25.09 -0.12 -12.03
CA ARG A 89 25.82 -0.77 -13.14
C ARG A 89 25.17 -2.08 -13.65
N GLY A 90 23.85 -2.08 -13.78
CA GLY A 90 23.08 -3.24 -14.25
C GLY A 90 22.82 -4.33 -13.21
N TYR A 91 23.13 -4.08 -11.94
CA TYR A 91 22.76 -4.94 -10.82
C TYR A 91 21.58 -4.34 -10.08
N ARG A 92 20.62 -5.20 -9.74
CA ARG A 92 19.58 -4.89 -8.75
C ARG A 92 20.12 -5.32 -7.39
N THR A 93 20.16 -4.38 -6.47
CA THR A 93 20.59 -4.61 -5.09
C THR A 93 19.56 -4.04 -4.13
N ILE A 94 19.42 -4.66 -2.97
CA ILE A 94 18.61 -4.11 -1.89
C ILE A 94 19.52 -4.00 -0.67
N MET A 95 19.56 -2.84 -0.04
CA MET A 95 20.19 -2.65 1.28
C MET A 95 19.12 -2.73 2.36
N MET A 96 19.54 -3.00 3.59
CA MET A 96 18.65 -3.01 4.75
C MET A 96 19.14 -2.02 5.80
N ASN A 97 18.23 -1.18 6.29
CA ASN A 97 18.56 -0.21 7.35
C ASN A 97 17.85 -0.50 8.68
N GLY A 98 17.00 -1.53 8.72
CA GLY A 98 16.21 -1.85 9.90
C GLY A 98 16.93 -2.69 10.97
N VAL A 99 16.14 -3.25 11.87
CA VAL A 99 16.57 -3.96 13.10
C VAL A 99 17.62 -5.04 12.84
N PHE A 100 17.45 -5.77 11.74
CA PHE A 100 18.28 -6.95 11.45
C PHE A 100 19.54 -6.61 10.63
N ARG A 101 19.90 -5.33 10.45
CA ARG A 101 20.98 -4.92 9.52
C ARG A 101 22.28 -5.65 9.79
N LYS A 102 22.68 -5.80 11.05
CA LYS A 102 23.91 -6.49 11.48
C LYS A 102 23.75 -8.00 11.69
N SER A 103 22.60 -8.58 11.33
CA SER A 103 22.36 -10.03 11.43
C SER A 103 23.00 -10.79 10.27
N SER A 104 23.07 -12.13 10.40
CA SER A 104 23.60 -12.97 9.32
C SER A 104 22.75 -12.90 8.05
N GLN A 105 23.39 -13.09 6.88
CA GLN A 105 22.73 -12.98 5.57
C GLN A 105 21.42 -13.77 5.45
N PRO A 106 21.30 -15.02 5.92
CA PRO A 106 20.04 -15.77 5.84
C PRO A 106 18.91 -15.12 6.65
N ILE A 107 19.21 -14.57 7.83
CA ILE A 107 18.21 -13.90 8.68
C ILE A 107 17.72 -12.62 8.00
N ARG A 108 18.66 -11.79 7.50
CA ARG A 108 18.32 -10.56 6.78
C ARG A 108 17.43 -10.83 5.58
N TYR A 109 17.80 -11.84 4.80
CA TYR A 109 17.03 -12.22 3.62
C TYR A 109 15.66 -12.78 3.99
N ALA A 110 15.54 -13.62 5.02
CA ALA A 110 14.26 -14.17 5.45
C ALA A 110 13.28 -13.07 5.91
N VAL A 111 13.79 -12.07 6.64
CA VAL A 111 13.03 -10.89 7.07
C VAL A 111 12.59 -10.05 5.88
N TYR A 112 13.49 -9.77 4.94
CA TYR A 112 13.18 -9.09 3.68
C TYR A 112 12.14 -9.83 2.84
N LEU A 113 12.32 -11.14 2.68
CA LEU A 113 11.42 -12.00 1.92
C LEU A 113 10.02 -11.98 2.53
N THR A 114 9.93 -12.03 3.86
CA THR A 114 8.66 -11.91 4.60
C THR A 114 7.98 -10.58 4.31
N TRP A 115 8.72 -9.48 4.33
CA TRP A 115 8.18 -8.16 4.00
C TRP A 115 7.64 -8.08 2.57
N ILE A 116 8.39 -8.54 1.56
CA ILE A 116 7.91 -8.61 0.17
C ILE A 116 6.67 -9.50 0.05
N GLN A 117 6.64 -10.65 0.73
CA GLN A 117 5.46 -11.52 0.71
C GLN A 117 4.24 -10.86 1.33
N LEU A 118 4.38 -10.00 2.35
CA LEU A 118 3.25 -9.25 2.91
C LEU A 118 2.68 -8.24 1.91
N MET A 119 3.53 -7.60 1.10
CA MET A 119 3.09 -6.69 0.03
C MET A 119 2.34 -7.44 -1.07
N LEU A 120 2.86 -8.58 -1.54
CA LEU A 120 2.14 -9.43 -2.48
C LEU A 120 0.81 -9.94 -1.89
N PHE A 121 0.83 -10.38 -0.63
CA PHE A 121 -0.34 -10.85 0.07
C PHE A 121 -1.42 -9.76 0.20
N PHE A 122 -1.03 -8.49 0.34
CA PHE A 122 -1.95 -7.35 0.30
C PHE A 122 -2.68 -7.27 -1.05
N LEU A 123 -1.97 -7.36 -2.18
CA LEU A 123 -2.59 -7.36 -3.51
C LEU A 123 -3.54 -8.56 -3.73
N ILE A 124 -3.11 -9.77 -3.37
CA ILE A 124 -3.94 -10.98 -3.50
C ILE A 124 -5.19 -10.87 -2.60
N THR A 125 -5.04 -10.29 -1.41
CA THR A 125 -6.17 -10.03 -0.51
C THR A 125 -7.14 -9.04 -1.14
N THR A 126 -6.67 -7.94 -1.73
CA THR A 126 -7.54 -6.96 -2.41
C THR A 126 -8.33 -7.63 -3.55
N MET A 127 -7.69 -8.47 -4.38
CA MET A 127 -8.40 -9.26 -5.38
C MET A 127 -9.47 -10.16 -4.73
N SER A 128 -9.12 -10.87 -3.66
CA SER A 128 -10.03 -11.75 -2.93
C SER A 128 -11.22 -11.01 -2.32
N GLN A 129 -11.02 -9.76 -1.85
CA GLN A 129 -12.10 -8.90 -1.35
C GLN A 129 -13.10 -8.54 -2.48
N TYR A 130 -12.61 -8.30 -3.69
CA TYR A 130 -13.46 -8.06 -4.87
C TYR A 130 -14.27 -9.30 -5.25
N VAL A 131 -13.65 -10.48 -5.24
CA VAL A 131 -14.35 -11.76 -5.50
C VAL A 131 -15.42 -12.01 -4.43
N TYR A 132 -15.06 -11.87 -3.16
CA TYR A 132 -15.98 -12.00 -2.02
C TYR A 132 -17.20 -11.08 -2.17
N ARG A 133 -16.95 -9.81 -2.51
CA ARG A 133 -18.02 -8.83 -2.71
C ARG A 133 -18.88 -9.13 -3.93
N PHE A 134 -18.27 -9.60 -5.02
CA PHE A 134 -19.00 -10.07 -6.20
C PHE A 134 -19.95 -11.21 -5.82
N CYS A 135 -19.50 -12.20 -5.04
CA CYS A 135 -20.35 -13.28 -4.59
C CYS A 135 -21.53 -12.79 -3.73
N ILE A 136 -21.30 -11.86 -2.80
CA ILE A 136 -22.39 -11.32 -1.96
C ILE A 136 -23.44 -10.58 -2.79
N LEU A 137 -23.01 -9.67 -3.65
CA LEU A 137 -23.92 -8.79 -4.37
C LEU A 137 -24.57 -9.44 -5.59
N CYS A 138 -23.87 -10.36 -6.26
CA CYS A 138 -24.32 -10.95 -7.52
C CYS A 138 -24.80 -12.40 -7.39
N ARG A 139 -24.56 -13.07 -6.25
CA ARG A 139 -25.00 -14.47 -6.01
C ARG A 139 -25.85 -14.61 -4.74
N ASN A 140 -26.79 -13.69 -4.55
CA ASN A 140 -27.79 -13.74 -3.47
C ASN A 140 -27.20 -13.86 -2.05
N GLY A 141 -26.01 -13.32 -1.80
CA GLY A 141 -25.41 -13.33 -0.46
C GLY A 141 -24.80 -14.67 -0.02
N VAL A 142 -24.95 -15.76 -0.78
CA VAL A 142 -24.46 -17.08 -0.37
C VAL A 142 -23.04 -17.30 -0.87
N ILE A 143 -22.08 -17.24 0.05
CA ILE A 143 -20.70 -17.64 -0.23
C ILE A 143 -20.52 -19.08 0.24
N SER A 144 -20.27 -19.99 -0.70
CA SER A 144 -19.93 -21.37 -0.37
C SER A 144 -18.57 -21.42 0.34
N ALA A 145 -18.46 -22.24 1.39
CA ALA A 145 -17.19 -22.53 2.06
C ALA A 145 -16.11 -23.03 1.08
N LYS A 146 -16.52 -23.69 -0.02
CA LYS A 146 -15.61 -24.13 -1.09
C LYS A 146 -14.92 -22.95 -1.79
N ILE A 147 -15.64 -21.85 -2.03
CA ILE A 147 -15.07 -20.63 -2.65
C ILE A 147 -14.08 -19.98 -1.70
N VAL A 148 -14.42 -19.86 -0.42
CA VAL A 148 -13.53 -19.29 0.60
C VAL A 148 -12.26 -20.14 0.74
N GLY A 149 -12.41 -21.47 0.86
CA GLY A 149 -11.28 -22.39 0.93
C GLY A 149 -10.40 -22.33 -0.32
N SER A 150 -11.01 -22.24 -1.51
CA SER A 150 -10.26 -22.09 -2.77
C SER A 150 -9.49 -20.77 -2.83
N LEU A 151 -10.07 -19.65 -2.38
CA LEU A 151 -9.37 -18.36 -2.34
C LEU A 151 -8.17 -18.40 -1.39
N ILE A 152 -8.36 -18.96 -0.18
CA ILE A 152 -7.28 -19.12 0.81
C ILE A 152 -6.17 -20.02 0.25
N PHE A 153 -6.54 -21.15 -0.36
CA PHE A 153 -5.57 -22.08 -0.95
C PHE A 153 -4.76 -21.42 -2.07
N VAL A 154 -5.45 -20.75 -3.02
CA VAL A 154 -4.79 -20.03 -4.12
C VAL A 154 -3.87 -18.95 -3.57
N GLN A 155 -4.29 -18.23 -2.54
CA GLN A 155 -3.48 -17.18 -1.92
C GLN A 155 -2.21 -17.74 -1.26
N ILE A 156 -2.32 -18.81 -0.48
CA ILE A 156 -1.16 -19.48 0.14
C ILE A 156 -0.22 -20.01 -0.95
N PHE A 157 -0.77 -20.70 -1.94
CA PHE A 157 0.00 -21.29 -3.04
C PHE A 157 0.79 -20.22 -3.82
N LEU A 158 0.12 -19.14 -4.25
CA LEU A 158 0.77 -18.07 -5.01
C LEU A 158 1.83 -17.35 -4.18
N ASN A 159 1.58 -17.11 -2.90
CA ASN A 159 2.54 -16.45 -2.02
C ASN A 159 3.78 -17.34 -1.77
N SER A 160 3.59 -18.64 -1.51
CA SER A 160 4.70 -19.59 -1.36
C SER A 160 5.49 -19.77 -2.66
N PHE A 161 4.80 -19.85 -3.81
CA PHE A 161 5.43 -19.94 -5.12
C PHE A 161 6.28 -18.70 -5.42
N HIS A 162 5.75 -17.50 -5.15
CA HIS A 162 6.50 -16.26 -5.31
C HIS A 162 7.71 -16.18 -4.37
N ALA A 163 7.55 -16.59 -3.11
CA ALA A 163 8.65 -16.62 -2.15
C ALA A 163 9.80 -17.50 -2.63
N PHE A 164 9.49 -18.70 -3.13
CA PHE A 164 10.47 -19.60 -3.74
C PHE A 164 11.14 -18.97 -4.97
N LEU A 165 10.34 -18.41 -5.88
CA LEU A 165 10.83 -17.84 -7.13
C LEU A 165 11.75 -16.64 -6.88
N LEU A 166 11.40 -15.76 -5.94
CA LEU A 166 12.21 -14.61 -5.56
C LEU A 166 13.53 -15.06 -4.90
N ALA A 167 13.46 -15.98 -3.94
CA ALA A 167 14.64 -16.58 -3.30
C ALA A 167 15.60 -17.23 -4.30
N TRP A 168 15.07 -17.93 -5.30
CA TRP A 168 15.89 -18.50 -6.37
C TRP A 168 16.52 -17.44 -7.28
N ALA A 169 15.80 -16.33 -7.50
CA ALA A 169 16.19 -15.26 -8.40
C ALA A 169 17.27 -14.34 -7.81
N ASP A 170 17.07 -13.79 -6.61
CA ASP A 170 17.86 -12.67 -6.09
C ASP A 170 18.64 -12.91 -4.78
N TYR A 171 18.59 -14.13 -4.23
CA TYR A 171 19.43 -14.49 -3.09
C TYR A 171 20.93 -14.45 -3.47
N PRO A 172 21.77 -13.69 -2.73
CA PRO A 172 23.19 -13.54 -3.06
C PRO A 172 23.94 -14.87 -3.03
N ARG A 173 24.74 -15.16 -4.07
CA ARG A 173 25.51 -16.40 -4.19
C ARG A 173 27.00 -16.20 -3.91
N PRO A 174 27.72 -17.23 -3.42
CA PRO A 174 29.16 -17.14 -3.17
C PRO A 174 29.99 -16.68 -4.38
N GLY A 175 29.61 -17.09 -5.61
CA GLY A 175 30.27 -16.68 -6.84
C GLY A 175 30.12 -15.20 -7.21
N GLU A 176 29.19 -14.49 -6.58
CA GLU A 176 28.91 -13.07 -6.82
C GLU A 176 29.63 -12.15 -5.80
N ALA A 177 30.29 -12.71 -4.78
CA ALA A 177 30.86 -11.96 -3.66
C ALA A 177 31.93 -10.92 -4.07
N ILE A 178 32.69 -11.18 -5.14
CA ILE A 178 33.69 -10.23 -5.65
C ILE A 178 32.99 -8.99 -6.22
N LYS A 179 32.03 -9.19 -7.11
CA LYS A 179 31.24 -8.12 -7.73
C LYS A 179 30.40 -7.37 -6.70
N MET A 180 29.86 -8.09 -5.72
CA MET A 180 29.12 -7.50 -4.62
C MET A 180 29.99 -6.51 -3.85
N ARG A 181 31.22 -6.89 -3.47
CA ARG A 181 32.18 -6.00 -2.80
C ARG A 181 32.59 -4.80 -3.66
N GLU A 182 32.80 -5.02 -4.96
CA GLU A 182 33.10 -3.94 -5.90
C GLU A 182 31.98 -2.89 -5.94
N ILE A 183 30.73 -3.33 -6.06
CA ILE A 183 29.56 -2.44 -6.09
C ILE A 183 29.35 -1.78 -4.73
N MET A 184 29.55 -2.49 -3.62
CA MET A 184 29.50 -1.91 -2.27
C MET A 184 30.51 -0.77 -2.11
N HIS A 185 31.75 -0.97 -2.57
CA HIS A 185 32.80 0.05 -2.50
C HIS A 185 32.42 1.29 -3.30
N LYS A 186 32.05 1.11 -4.57
CA LYS A 186 31.70 2.22 -5.47
C LYS A 186 30.44 2.95 -4.98
N LEU A 187 29.44 2.21 -4.50
CA LEU A 187 28.26 2.82 -3.90
C LEU A 187 28.64 3.63 -2.66
N GLY A 188 29.55 3.13 -1.82
CA GLY A 188 30.06 3.87 -0.65
C GLY A 188 30.77 5.16 -1.04
N GLU A 189 31.62 5.14 -2.07
CA GLU A 189 32.31 6.33 -2.59
C GLU A 189 31.33 7.36 -3.19
N GLU A 190 30.35 6.91 -3.97
CA GLU A 190 29.42 7.78 -4.70
C GLU A 190 28.32 8.35 -3.79
N SER A 191 27.79 7.53 -2.87
CA SER A 191 26.65 7.90 -2.02
C SER A 191 27.06 8.43 -0.64
N GLY A 192 28.31 8.23 -0.23
CA GLY A 192 28.79 8.49 1.12
C GLY A 192 28.23 7.53 2.18
N ILE A 193 27.48 6.49 1.78
CA ILE A 193 26.93 5.50 2.71
C ILE A 193 28.05 4.59 3.22
N SER A 194 28.30 4.65 4.53
CA SER A 194 29.20 3.72 5.21
C SER A 194 28.52 2.38 5.52
N ASP A 195 29.28 1.28 5.60
CA ASP A 195 28.75 -0.05 6.01
C ASP A 195 27.57 -0.52 5.14
N VAL A 196 27.76 -0.50 3.82
CA VAL A 196 26.79 -1.01 2.84
C VAL A 196 26.78 -2.53 2.94
N GLU A 197 25.63 -3.14 3.22
CA GLU A 197 25.46 -4.59 3.12
C GLU A 197 24.21 -4.91 2.30
N PHE A 198 24.37 -5.74 1.28
CA PHE A 198 23.28 -6.11 0.39
C PHE A 198 22.54 -7.35 0.90
N ILE A 199 21.22 -7.23 1.06
CA ILE A 199 20.36 -8.37 1.39
C ILE A 199 19.96 -9.16 0.15
N SER A 200 19.74 -8.47 -0.97
CA SER A 200 19.48 -9.05 -2.30
C SER A 200 20.51 -8.52 -3.28
N PHE A 201 21.01 -9.37 -4.16
CA PHE A 201 22.02 -9.03 -5.15
C PHE A 201 21.85 -9.91 -6.39
N VAL A 202 21.57 -9.29 -7.53
CA VAL A 202 21.46 -10.01 -8.80
C VAL A 202 21.77 -9.10 -9.97
N ASN A 203 22.46 -9.63 -10.99
CA ASN A 203 22.58 -8.93 -12.26
C ASN A 203 21.22 -8.96 -12.97
N ALA A 204 20.70 -7.80 -13.37
CA ALA A 204 19.34 -7.69 -13.89
C ALA A 204 19.12 -8.39 -15.24
N ARG A 205 20.18 -8.83 -15.90
CA ARG A 205 20.13 -9.62 -17.14
C ARG A 205 20.30 -11.12 -16.90
N GLU A 206 20.47 -11.55 -15.66
CA GLU A 206 20.55 -12.97 -15.31
C GLU A 206 19.22 -13.65 -15.60
N PHE A 207 19.31 -14.85 -16.20
CA PHE A 207 18.13 -15.63 -16.61
C PHE A 207 17.14 -15.83 -15.46
N ARG A 208 17.62 -16.09 -14.24
CA ARG A 208 16.78 -16.32 -13.06
C ARG A 208 15.92 -15.11 -12.72
N TRP A 209 16.51 -13.92 -12.80
CA TRP A 209 15.81 -12.66 -12.54
C TRP A 209 14.83 -12.33 -13.67
N LEU A 210 15.24 -12.51 -14.93
CA LEU A 210 14.37 -12.31 -16.09
C LEU A 210 13.15 -13.26 -16.06
N MET A 211 13.33 -14.50 -15.60
CA MET A 211 12.24 -15.44 -15.40
C MET A 211 11.28 -15.00 -14.28
N HIS A 212 11.81 -14.50 -13.15
CA HIS A 212 10.98 -13.91 -12.10
C HIS A 212 10.15 -12.74 -12.64
N ILE A 213 10.78 -11.80 -13.35
CA ILE A 213 10.10 -10.66 -13.99
C ILE A 213 9.01 -11.15 -14.94
N ALA A 214 9.30 -12.09 -15.84
CA ALA A 214 8.32 -12.59 -16.80
C ALA A 214 7.08 -13.16 -16.12
N ILE A 215 7.26 -13.92 -15.03
CA ILE A 215 6.16 -14.47 -14.24
C ILE A 215 5.38 -13.34 -13.54
N MET A 216 6.06 -12.35 -12.95
CA MET A 216 5.41 -11.19 -12.35
C MET A 216 4.58 -10.40 -13.39
N CYS A 217 5.12 -10.18 -14.59
CA CYS A 217 4.45 -9.50 -15.69
C CYS A 217 3.16 -10.21 -16.16
N VAL A 218 3.02 -11.52 -15.92
CA VAL A 218 1.77 -12.25 -16.18
C VAL A 218 0.85 -12.20 -14.95
N MET A 219 1.42 -12.42 -13.76
CA MET A 219 0.67 -12.53 -12.51
C MET A 219 -0.05 -11.23 -12.12
N PHE A 220 0.64 -10.08 -12.15
CA PHE A 220 0.08 -8.79 -11.74
C PHE A 220 -1.11 -8.35 -12.62
N PRO A 221 -0.99 -8.31 -13.97
CA PRO A 221 -2.13 -8.04 -14.83
C PRO A 221 -3.29 -9.03 -14.64
N GLY A 222 -2.98 -10.31 -14.39
CA GLY A 222 -3.99 -11.32 -14.08
C GLY A 222 -4.87 -10.94 -12.88
N PHE A 223 -4.27 -10.46 -11.79
CA PHE A 223 -5.03 -9.96 -10.63
C PHE A 223 -5.91 -8.75 -10.98
N TYR A 224 -5.38 -7.80 -11.75
CA TYR A 224 -6.14 -6.62 -12.16
C TYR A 224 -7.28 -6.94 -13.14
N VAL A 225 -7.12 -7.95 -14.00
CA VAL A 225 -8.20 -8.46 -14.85
C VAL A 225 -9.34 -9.01 -13.98
N VAL A 226 -9.03 -9.80 -12.95
CA VAL A 226 -10.05 -10.33 -12.02
C VAL A 226 -10.74 -9.21 -11.25
N ILE A 227 -9.98 -8.23 -10.73
CA ILE A 227 -10.53 -7.05 -10.05
C ILE A 227 -11.45 -6.27 -10.99
N GLY A 228 -11.02 -6.02 -12.23
CA GLY A 228 -11.79 -5.31 -13.25
C GLY A 228 -13.11 -6.00 -13.56
N ILE A 229 -13.08 -7.31 -13.84
CA ILE A 229 -14.29 -8.11 -14.10
C ILE A 229 -15.26 -8.02 -12.91
N CYS A 230 -14.76 -8.21 -11.68
CA CYS A 230 -15.58 -8.11 -10.48
C CYS A 230 -16.17 -6.70 -10.31
N PHE A 231 -15.36 -5.66 -10.51
CA PHE A 231 -15.76 -4.27 -10.40
C PHE A 231 -16.91 -3.92 -11.36
N PHE A 232 -16.78 -4.29 -12.64
CA PHE A 232 -17.83 -4.02 -13.63
C PHE A 232 -19.13 -4.77 -13.31
N LYS A 233 -19.04 -6.04 -12.91
CA LYS A 233 -20.23 -6.82 -12.52
C LYS A 233 -20.90 -6.26 -11.26
N ILE A 234 -20.12 -5.89 -10.24
CA ILE A 234 -20.64 -5.24 -9.03
C ILE A 234 -21.32 -3.92 -9.40
N ARG A 235 -20.71 -3.09 -10.24
CA ARG A 235 -21.29 -1.80 -10.65
C ARG A 235 -22.64 -1.99 -11.37
N LYS A 236 -22.73 -2.97 -12.27
CA LYS A 236 -23.98 -3.32 -12.96
C LYS A 236 -25.06 -3.77 -11.98
N ALA A 237 -24.71 -4.66 -11.04
CA ALA A 237 -25.64 -5.12 -10.01
C ALA A 237 -26.14 -3.96 -9.13
N VAL A 238 -25.25 -3.07 -8.70
CA VAL A 238 -25.58 -1.89 -7.87
C VAL A 238 -26.47 -0.89 -8.62
N GLN A 239 -26.30 -0.75 -9.93
CA GLN A 239 -27.15 0.13 -10.74
C GLN A 239 -28.60 -0.34 -10.78
N GLY A 240 -28.83 -1.66 -10.83
CA GLY A 240 -30.16 -2.29 -10.85
C GLY A 240 -30.86 -2.37 -9.49
N MET A 241 -30.26 -1.90 -8.39
CA MET A 241 -30.88 -1.92 -7.07
C MET A 241 -31.97 -0.84 -6.93
N ASN A 242 -33.18 -1.23 -6.52
CA ASN A 242 -34.28 -0.31 -6.27
C ASN A 242 -34.14 0.50 -4.96
N VAL A 243 -33.37 -0.01 -4.00
CA VAL A 243 -33.20 0.64 -2.68
C VAL A 243 -32.10 1.72 -2.75
N LEU A 244 -32.51 2.97 -2.99
CA LEU A 244 -31.60 4.14 -3.14
C LEU A 244 -30.52 4.24 -2.05
N LYS A 245 -30.90 4.02 -0.79
CA LYS A 245 -29.97 4.12 0.35
C LYS A 245 -28.88 3.04 0.31
N LEU A 246 -29.26 1.82 -0.06
CA LEU A 246 -28.32 0.69 -0.18
C LEU A 246 -27.41 0.86 -1.40
N LYS A 247 -27.94 1.41 -2.49
CA LYS A 247 -27.18 1.80 -3.68
C LYS A 247 -26.09 2.82 -3.35
N GLU A 248 -26.41 3.84 -2.55
CA GLU A 248 -25.45 4.85 -2.12
C GLU A 248 -24.34 4.28 -1.23
N TYR A 249 -24.68 3.41 -0.26
CA TYR A 249 -23.66 2.72 0.55
C TYR A 249 -22.73 1.85 -0.30
N ASN A 250 -23.30 1.12 -1.26
CA ASN A 250 -22.51 0.31 -2.18
C ASN A 250 -21.58 1.16 -3.05
N LYS A 251 -22.02 2.34 -3.50
CA LYS A 251 -21.18 3.27 -4.26
C LYS A 251 -19.99 3.74 -3.43
N GLN A 252 -20.22 4.12 -2.17
CA GLN A 252 -19.16 4.56 -1.26
C GLN A 252 -18.13 3.46 -0.98
N VAL A 253 -18.59 2.24 -0.69
CA VAL A 253 -17.70 1.08 -0.49
C VAL A 253 -16.94 0.73 -1.77
N SER A 254 -17.57 0.81 -2.94
CA SER A 254 -16.89 0.60 -4.23
C SER A 254 -15.81 1.64 -4.48
N ALA A 255 -16.05 2.89 -4.13
CA ALA A 255 -15.04 3.94 -4.28
C ALA A 255 -13.85 3.68 -3.35
N ALA A 256 -14.09 3.30 -2.09
CA ALA A 256 -13.03 2.96 -1.13
C ALA A 256 -12.21 1.75 -1.59
N LEU A 257 -12.86 0.65 -2.00
CA LEU A 257 -12.16 -0.53 -2.53
C LEU A 257 -11.39 -0.24 -3.83
N LEU A 258 -11.93 0.63 -4.69
CA LEU A 258 -11.22 1.04 -5.91
C LEU A 258 -9.97 1.83 -5.56
N PHE A 259 -10.05 2.76 -4.61
CA PHE A 259 -8.88 3.47 -4.10
C PHE A 259 -7.83 2.49 -3.55
N GLN A 260 -8.26 1.50 -2.76
CA GLN A 260 -7.39 0.43 -2.26
C GLN A 260 -6.74 -0.38 -3.37
N ALA A 261 -7.47 -0.70 -4.44
CA ALA A 261 -6.94 -1.44 -5.58
C ALA A 261 -5.94 -0.63 -6.43
N LEU A 262 -5.96 0.70 -6.34
CA LEU A 262 -4.99 1.58 -7.00
C LEU A 262 -3.67 1.69 -6.22
N LEU A 263 -3.67 1.44 -4.90
CA LEU A 263 -2.44 1.55 -4.10
C LEU A 263 -1.33 0.59 -4.55
N PRO A 264 -1.59 -0.71 -4.83
CA PRO A 264 -0.57 -1.60 -5.38
C PRO A 264 -0.08 -1.18 -6.78
N SER A 265 -0.79 -0.31 -7.50
CA SER A 265 -0.29 0.21 -8.79
C SER A 265 0.92 1.14 -8.61
N LEU A 266 1.05 1.78 -7.44
CA LEU A 266 2.26 2.54 -7.08
C LEU A 266 3.47 1.61 -6.97
N GLU A 267 3.27 0.42 -6.40
CA GLU A 267 4.30 -0.61 -6.30
C GLU A 267 4.75 -1.11 -7.67
N ILE A 268 3.80 -1.43 -8.55
CA ILE A 268 4.12 -1.82 -9.93
C ILE A 268 4.92 -0.72 -10.64
N GLY A 269 4.53 0.55 -10.48
CA GLY A 269 5.25 1.67 -11.07
C GLY A 269 6.69 1.76 -10.58
N ALA A 270 6.91 1.68 -9.28
CA ALA A 270 8.24 1.68 -8.68
C ALA A 270 9.08 0.47 -9.13
N TRP A 271 8.49 -0.72 -9.15
CA TRP A 271 9.17 -1.95 -9.58
C TRP A 271 9.55 -1.89 -11.06
N CYS A 272 8.69 -1.37 -11.93
CA CYS A 272 9.03 -1.14 -13.33
C CYS A 272 10.30 -0.28 -13.45
N ILE A 273 10.40 0.81 -12.68
CA ILE A 273 11.61 1.65 -12.69
C ILE A 273 12.81 0.84 -12.18
N GLN A 274 12.69 0.16 -11.04
CA GLN A 274 13.76 -0.67 -10.45
C GLN A 274 14.19 -1.86 -11.32
N ILE A 275 13.33 -2.32 -12.23
CA ILE A 275 13.61 -3.42 -13.17
C ILE A 275 14.24 -2.89 -14.46
N PHE A 276 13.62 -1.89 -15.09
CA PHE A 276 14.04 -1.44 -16.42
C PHE A 276 15.29 -0.57 -16.36
N VAL A 277 15.47 0.26 -15.33
CA VAL A 277 16.67 1.08 -15.17
C VAL A 277 17.94 0.24 -15.18
N PRO A 278 18.11 -0.82 -14.38
CA PRO A 278 19.33 -1.64 -14.46
C PRO A 278 19.51 -2.34 -15.80
N ILE A 279 18.42 -2.74 -16.46
CA ILE A 279 18.51 -3.46 -17.74
C ILE A 279 19.10 -2.56 -18.82
N PHE A 280 18.67 -1.30 -18.88
CA PHE A 280 19.05 -0.35 -19.93
C PHE A 280 20.24 0.55 -19.56
N VAL A 281 20.45 0.85 -18.28
CA VAL A 281 21.51 1.74 -17.78
C VAL A 281 22.57 0.91 -17.06
N THR A 282 23.50 0.34 -17.81
CA THR A 282 24.52 -0.59 -17.26
C THR A 282 25.85 0.06 -16.91
N GLN A 283 26.14 1.26 -17.40
CA GLN A 283 27.45 1.91 -17.23
C GLN A 283 27.45 3.03 -16.20
N GLN A 284 26.29 3.63 -15.93
CA GLN A 284 26.14 4.75 -15.02
C GLN A 284 25.53 4.30 -13.70
N SER A 285 25.86 5.04 -12.65
CA SER A 285 25.23 4.87 -11.36
C SER A 285 23.82 5.44 -11.39
N THR A 286 22.85 4.63 -10.99
CA THR A 286 21.43 5.01 -11.00
C THR A 286 20.82 5.05 -9.60
N TYR A 287 21.65 4.90 -8.57
CA TYR A 287 21.19 4.77 -7.19
C TYR A 287 20.30 5.94 -6.77
N ILE A 288 20.67 7.17 -7.12
CA ILE A 288 19.92 8.36 -6.70
C ILE A 288 18.48 8.33 -7.21
N TYR A 289 18.24 7.83 -8.42
CA TYR A 289 16.89 7.71 -8.96
C TYR A 289 16.13 6.57 -8.31
N THR A 290 16.77 5.41 -8.15
CA THR A 290 16.08 4.21 -7.65
C THR A 290 15.75 4.30 -6.17
N VAL A 291 16.57 4.99 -5.38
CA VAL A 291 16.35 5.21 -3.95
C VAL A 291 15.06 6.00 -3.69
N PHE A 292 14.60 6.87 -4.58
CA PHE A 292 13.34 7.60 -4.37
C PHE A 292 12.10 6.88 -4.91
N THR A 293 12.27 5.80 -5.68
CA THR A 293 11.13 5.08 -6.28
C THR A 293 10.28 4.33 -5.27
N ASP A 294 10.86 3.90 -4.13
CA ASP A 294 10.14 3.11 -3.12
C ASP A 294 9.34 3.97 -2.13
N ILE A 295 9.63 5.27 -2.02
CA ILE A 295 8.95 6.15 -1.04
C ILE A 295 7.42 6.05 -1.11
N PRO A 296 6.76 6.07 -2.29
CA PRO A 296 5.32 5.91 -2.38
C PRO A 296 4.81 4.55 -1.87
N ILE A 297 5.60 3.48 -2.02
CA ILE A 297 5.23 2.13 -1.56
C ILE A 297 5.15 2.11 -0.03
N HIS A 298 6.13 2.72 0.64
CA HIS A 298 6.18 2.77 2.09
C HIS A 298 4.96 3.51 2.68
N LEU A 299 4.37 4.45 1.94
CA LEU A 299 3.19 5.22 2.38
C LEU A 299 1.86 4.47 2.24
N ILE A 300 1.80 3.32 1.57
CA ILE A 300 0.56 2.56 1.32
C ILE A 300 -0.25 2.30 2.61
N PRO A 301 0.33 1.80 3.72
CA PRO A 301 -0.40 1.52 4.96
C PRO A 301 -1.02 2.74 5.64
N VAL A 302 -0.54 3.95 5.30
CA VAL A 302 -1.05 5.23 5.80
C VAL A 302 -2.11 5.78 4.85
N LEU A 303 -1.86 5.72 3.54
CA LEU A 303 -2.78 6.21 2.52
C LEU A 303 -4.08 5.42 2.49
N ASN A 304 -4.03 4.10 2.71
CA ASN A 304 -5.20 3.24 2.72
C ASN A 304 -6.29 3.68 3.73
N PRO A 305 -6.00 3.78 5.04
CA PRO A 305 -7.00 4.22 6.01
C PRO A 305 -7.45 5.67 5.78
N ILE A 306 -6.55 6.57 5.34
CA ILE A 306 -6.91 7.95 4.99
C ILE A 306 -7.96 7.96 3.87
N GLY A 307 -7.68 7.27 2.75
CA GLY A 307 -8.60 7.19 1.62
C GLY A 307 -9.94 6.58 2.03
N THR A 308 -9.92 5.52 2.84
CA THR A 308 -11.14 4.89 3.36
C THR A 308 -11.97 5.85 4.22
N ILE A 309 -11.34 6.59 5.14
CA ILE A 309 -12.02 7.59 5.97
C ILE A 309 -12.64 8.70 5.12
N LEU A 310 -11.91 9.19 4.11
CA LEU A 310 -12.37 10.27 3.24
C LEU A 310 -13.50 9.83 2.31
N LEU A 311 -13.47 8.60 1.80
CA LEU A 311 -14.45 8.10 0.82
C LEU A 311 -15.74 7.57 1.47
N VAL A 312 -15.67 7.06 2.71
CA VAL A 312 -16.83 6.53 3.43
C VAL A 312 -17.52 7.63 4.25
N ALA A 313 -18.71 8.07 3.80
CA ALA A 313 -19.36 9.27 4.33
C ALA A 313 -19.67 9.22 5.85
N PRO A 314 -20.10 8.11 6.47
CA PRO A 314 -20.23 8.03 7.92
C PRO A 314 -18.92 8.29 8.67
N TYR A 315 -17.78 7.82 8.15
CA TYR A 315 -16.47 7.96 8.78
C TYR A 315 -15.97 9.40 8.64
N ARG A 316 -15.96 9.94 7.42
CA ARG A 316 -15.61 11.35 7.16
C ARG A 316 -16.42 12.31 8.02
N ARG A 317 -17.74 12.12 8.12
CA ARG A 317 -18.61 12.98 8.93
C ARG A 317 -18.31 12.89 10.42
N ALA A 318 -17.95 11.70 10.93
CA ALA A 318 -17.57 11.54 12.32
C ALA A 318 -16.26 12.27 12.63
N VAL A 319 -15.25 12.14 11.77
CA VAL A 319 -13.95 12.82 11.91
C VAL A 319 -14.11 14.34 11.80
N PHE A 320 -14.79 14.85 10.77
CA PHE A 320 -15.01 16.30 10.61
C PHE A 320 -15.89 16.90 11.71
N ARG A 321 -16.74 16.10 12.35
CA ARG A 321 -17.49 16.54 13.53
C ARG A 321 -16.59 16.68 14.75
N TYR A 322 -15.67 15.73 14.95
CA TYR A 322 -14.69 15.78 16.04
C TYR A 322 -13.81 17.04 15.93
N PHE A 323 -13.36 17.38 14.73
CA PHE A 323 -12.60 18.61 14.47
C PHE A 323 -13.44 19.90 14.38
N GLY A 324 -14.75 19.86 14.66
CA GLY A 324 -15.61 21.04 14.63
C GLY A 324 -15.94 21.61 13.24
N ILE A 325 -15.35 21.07 12.16
CA ILE A 325 -15.50 21.53 10.76
C ILE A 325 -16.97 21.50 10.31
N THR A 326 -17.75 20.52 10.75
CA THR A 326 -19.16 20.39 10.33
C THR A 326 -20.09 21.51 10.81
N LYS A 327 -19.74 22.24 11.89
CA LYS A 327 -20.55 23.38 12.35
C LYS A 327 -20.45 24.53 11.34
N ALA A 328 -19.28 24.76 10.76
CA ALA A 328 -19.10 25.82 9.76
C ALA A 328 -19.89 25.54 8.47
N HIS A 329 -19.83 24.30 7.96
CA HIS A 329 -20.49 23.97 6.69
C HIS A 329 -22.02 23.91 6.80
N SER A 330 -22.56 23.41 7.92
CA SER A 330 -24.01 23.44 8.15
C SER A 330 -24.54 24.86 8.32
N THR A 331 -23.75 25.78 8.89
CA THR A 331 -24.11 27.20 8.98
C THR A 331 -24.11 27.86 7.62
N ILE A 332 -23.11 27.59 6.77
CA ILE A 332 -23.05 28.13 5.40
C ILE A 332 -24.24 27.65 4.55
N ILE A 333 -24.54 26.35 4.58
CA ILE A 333 -25.70 25.80 3.83
C ILE A 333 -26.99 26.42 4.35
N ARG A 334 -27.16 26.54 5.67
CA ARG A 334 -28.37 27.15 6.27
C ARG A 334 -28.52 28.61 5.86
N ILE A 335 -27.42 29.38 5.83
CA ILE A 335 -27.39 30.76 5.35
C ILE A 335 -27.78 30.83 3.87
N GLN A 336 -27.21 29.99 3.00
CA GLN A 336 -27.55 29.97 1.58
C GLN A 336 -29.01 29.60 1.33
N THR A 337 -29.55 28.59 2.03
CA THR A 337 -30.98 28.28 1.93
C THR A 337 -31.85 29.43 2.43
N THR A 338 -31.47 30.11 3.52
CA THR A 338 -32.22 31.25 4.05
C THR A 338 -32.21 32.42 3.05
N ILE A 339 -31.07 32.69 2.39
CA ILE A 339 -30.95 33.71 1.35
C ILE A 339 -31.81 33.34 0.12
N GLN A 340 -31.77 32.10 -0.34
CA GLN A 340 -32.61 31.65 -1.47
C GLN A 340 -34.10 31.74 -1.17
N THR A 341 -34.54 31.35 0.04
CA THR A 341 -35.94 31.44 0.45
C THR A 341 -36.39 32.90 0.53
N LYS A 342 -35.57 33.79 1.12
CA LYS A 342 -35.88 35.23 1.20
C LYS A 342 -35.94 35.89 -0.17
N ARG A 343 -35.09 35.49 -1.12
CA ARG A 343 -35.09 35.99 -2.50
C ARG A 343 -36.33 35.56 -3.29
N ARG A 344 -36.82 34.34 -3.06
CA ARG A 344 -38.09 33.85 -3.66
C ARG A 344 -39.33 34.54 -3.11
N GLN A 345 -39.34 34.92 -1.83
CA GLN A 345 -40.48 35.65 -1.25
C GLN A 345 -40.58 37.10 -1.77
N GLY A 346 -39.48 37.70 -2.21
CA GLY A 346 -39.49 39.05 -2.81
C GLY A 346 -39.94 39.11 -4.28
N THR A 347 -40.21 37.98 -4.94
CA THR A 347 -40.61 37.91 -6.36
C THR A 347 -42.02 37.36 -6.57
N VAL A 348 -42.89 37.45 -5.56
CA VAL A 348 -44.33 37.30 -5.78
C VAL A 348 -44.81 38.55 -6.51
N SER A 349 -44.74 38.52 -7.85
CA SER A 349 -45.40 39.51 -8.67
C SER A 349 -46.90 39.42 -8.36
N ILE A 350 -47.43 40.47 -7.75
CA ILE A 350 -48.86 40.71 -7.62
C ILE A 350 -49.38 40.82 -9.05
N HIS A 351 -49.82 39.71 -9.64
CA HIS A 351 -50.57 39.75 -10.88
C HIS A 351 -52.04 39.89 -10.46
N PRO A 352 -52.67 41.06 -10.67
CA PRO A 352 -54.06 41.25 -10.30
C PRO A 352 -54.91 40.30 -11.15
N GLN A 353 -55.53 39.32 -10.50
CA GLN A 353 -56.57 38.51 -11.13
C GLN A 353 -57.78 39.41 -11.44
N SER A 354 -57.90 39.82 -12.70
CA SER A 354 -59.12 40.40 -13.22
C SER A 354 -60.20 39.31 -13.23
N ARG A 355 -61.10 39.36 -12.24
CA ARG A 355 -62.36 38.60 -12.24
C ARG A 355 -63.26 39.14 -13.36
N THR A 356 -63.40 38.40 -14.44
CA THR A 356 -64.51 38.56 -15.39
C THR A 356 -65.68 37.72 -14.88
N ARG A 357 -66.78 38.40 -14.52
CA ARG A 357 -68.10 37.79 -14.31
C ARG A 357 -68.79 37.68 -15.67
N THR A 358 -69.27 36.49 -16.00
CA THR A 358 -70.39 36.25 -16.92
C THR A 358 -71.18 35.08 -16.38
#